data_AF-A0A4R2JNS4-F1
#
_entry.id   AF-A0A4R2JNS4-F1
#
_cell.length_a   1.000
_cell.length_b   1.000
_cell.length_c   1.000
_cell.angle_alpha   90.00
_cell.angle_beta   90.00
_cell.angle_gamma   90.00
#
_symmetry.space_group_name_H-M   'P 1'
#
loop_
_entity.id
_entity.type
_entity.pdbx_description
1 polymer ?
#
loop_
_entity_poly.entity_id
_entity_poly.type
_entity_poly.pdbx_seq_one_letter_code
_entity_poly.pdbx_strand_id
1 'polypeptide(L)'
;MSCASLAVTSTAERGRFRAELRDRQRAVLGRYGFRSATIALRERVPERLLIGLIAVALADDNVDPRDLMMTVAAHHYVAQQLGVEPADIFDEAASYANPDTADVLRTFGSRTDVTLRSFGLKQIDTPEGPRIS
;
A
#
# COMPACT_ATOMS: atom_id res chain seq x y z
N MET A 1 5.78 -14.09 -13.98
CA MET A 1 5.29 -14.11 -12.59
C MET A 1 4.18 -13.07 -12.48
N SER A 2 2.95 -13.48 -12.21
CA SER A 2 1.82 -12.53 -12.02
C SER A 2 1.66 -12.18 -10.54
N CYS A 3 1.01 -11.08 -10.20
CA CYS A 3 0.74 -10.74 -8.78
C CYS A 3 -0.05 -11.85 -8.05
N ALA A 4 -0.92 -12.57 -8.77
CA ALA A 4 -1.64 -13.73 -8.23
C ALA A 4 -0.71 -14.89 -7.84
N SER A 5 0.42 -15.07 -8.53
CA SER A 5 1.37 -16.14 -8.19
C SER A 5 2.14 -15.87 -6.88
N LEU A 6 2.34 -14.59 -6.50
CA LEU A 6 3.01 -14.21 -5.25
C LEU A 6 2.19 -14.52 -3.99
N ALA A 7 0.85 -14.56 -4.11
CA ALA A 7 -0.04 -14.84 -2.98
C ALA A 7 0.09 -16.28 -2.47
N VAL A 8 0.45 -17.24 -3.32
CA VAL A 8 0.61 -18.67 -2.96
C VAL A 8 2.08 -19.04 -2.69
N THR A 9 2.98 -18.08 -2.83
CA THR A 9 4.43 -18.24 -2.63
C THR A 9 4.81 -18.20 -1.15
N SER A 10 5.76 -19.03 -0.72
CA SER A 10 6.24 -19.06 0.68
C SER A 10 6.95 -17.75 1.07
N THR A 11 7.02 -17.43 2.36
CA THR A 11 7.73 -16.24 2.87
C THR A 11 9.17 -16.17 2.37
N ALA A 12 9.86 -17.32 2.29
CA ALA A 12 11.23 -17.39 1.81
C ALA A 12 11.36 -17.02 0.32
N GLU A 13 10.45 -17.51 -0.51
CA GLU A 13 10.42 -17.19 -1.94
C GLU A 13 10.00 -15.74 -2.20
N ARG A 14 9.06 -15.18 -1.41
CA ARG A 14 8.73 -13.75 -1.43
C ARG A 14 9.95 -12.89 -1.08
N GLY A 15 10.71 -13.31 -0.06
CA GLY A 15 11.97 -12.66 0.33
C GLY A 15 13.02 -12.67 -0.79
N ARG A 16 13.19 -13.80 -1.49
CA ARG A 16 14.08 -13.90 -2.66
C ARG A 16 13.64 -12.99 -3.80
N PHE A 17 12.35 -13.02 -4.16
CA PHE A 17 11.80 -12.15 -5.19
C PHE A 17 12.06 -10.67 -4.89
N ARG A 18 11.84 -10.24 -3.64
CA ARG A 18 12.14 -8.86 -3.21
C ARG A 18 13.61 -8.52 -3.37
N ALA A 19 14.52 -9.40 -2.94
CA ALA A 19 15.96 -9.19 -3.04
C ALA A 19 16.46 -9.04 -4.49
N GLU A 20 15.75 -9.62 -5.47
CA GLU A 20 16.07 -9.53 -6.89
C GLU A 20 15.52 -8.25 -7.57
N LEU A 21 14.68 -7.46 -6.88
CA LEU A 21 14.13 -6.22 -7.45
C LEU A 21 15.21 -5.14 -7.58
N ARG A 22 15.42 -4.69 -8.82
CA ARG A 22 16.28 -3.55 -9.13
C ARG A 22 15.59 -2.23 -8.76
N ASP A 23 16.37 -1.19 -8.52
CA ASP A 23 15.90 0.16 -8.17
C ASP A 23 14.81 0.70 -9.11
N ARG A 24 14.98 0.49 -10.42
CA ARG A 24 13.97 0.89 -11.41
C ARG A 24 12.64 0.19 -11.19
N GLN A 25 12.64 -1.09 -10.85
CA GLN A 25 11.43 -1.87 -10.60
C GLN A 25 10.77 -1.41 -9.30
N ARG A 26 11.56 -1.19 -8.24
CA ARG A 26 11.11 -0.61 -6.97
C ARG A 26 10.46 0.76 -7.15
N ALA A 27 11.09 1.65 -7.93
CA ALA A 27 10.52 2.97 -8.23
C ALA A 27 9.21 2.91 -9.04
N VAL A 28 9.04 1.90 -9.89
CA VAL A 28 7.76 1.67 -10.59
C VAL A 28 6.69 1.16 -9.62
N LEU A 29 7.04 0.19 -8.77
CA LEU A 29 6.15 -0.36 -7.76
C LEU A 29 5.69 0.71 -6.76
N GLY A 30 6.59 1.56 -6.25
CA GLY A 30 6.24 2.64 -5.32
C GLY A 30 5.28 3.67 -5.94
N ARG A 31 5.52 4.09 -7.18
CA ARG A 31 4.62 5.01 -7.90
C ARG A 31 3.25 4.41 -8.18
N TYR A 32 3.21 3.13 -8.56
CA TYR A 32 1.96 2.41 -8.75
C TYR A 32 1.22 2.25 -7.41
N GLY A 33 1.94 1.85 -6.36
CA GLY A 33 1.45 1.69 -5.00
C GLY A 33 0.76 2.95 -4.51
N PHE A 34 1.37 4.12 -4.61
CA PHE A 34 0.72 5.38 -4.23
C PHE A 34 -0.57 5.67 -5.03
N ARG A 35 -0.54 5.48 -6.36
CA ARG A 35 -1.71 5.77 -7.23
C ARG A 35 -2.87 4.79 -7.06
N SER A 36 -2.58 3.56 -6.61
CA SER A 36 -3.58 2.52 -6.44
C SER A 36 -4.71 2.90 -5.50
N ALA A 37 -4.47 3.75 -4.48
CA ALA A 37 -5.53 4.22 -3.57
C ALA A 37 -6.61 5.01 -4.33
N THR A 38 -6.21 5.89 -5.24
CA THR A 38 -7.15 6.60 -6.11
C THR A 38 -7.88 5.64 -7.05
N ILE A 39 -7.17 4.67 -7.64
CA ILE A 39 -7.77 3.68 -8.55
C ILE A 39 -8.81 2.84 -7.81
N ALA A 40 -8.47 2.29 -6.65
CA ALA A 40 -9.35 1.49 -5.81
C ALA A 40 -10.60 2.26 -5.37
N LEU A 41 -10.44 3.54 -5.00
CA LEU A 41 -11.55 4.40 -4.62
C LEU A 41 -12.52 4.63 -5.79
N ARG A 42 -11.99 4.91 -6.99
CA ARG A 42 -12.80 5.13 -8.21
C ARG A 42 -13.53 3.86 -8.66
N GLU A 43 -12.81 2.75 -8.69
CA GLU A 43 -13.35 1.47 -9.17
C GLU A 43 -14.23 0.79 -8.11
N ARG A 44 -14.15 1.21 -6.84
CA ARG A 44 -14.81 0.57 -5.69
C ARG A 44 -14.39 -0.90 -5.52
N VAL A 45 -13.12 -1.21 -5.80
CA VAL A 45 -12.55 -2.57 -5.75
C VAL A 45 -11.45 -2.64 -4.68
N PRO A 46 -11.72 -3.20 -3.49
CA PRO A 46 -10.73 -3.31 -2.41
C PRO A 46 -9.45 -4.07 -2.79
N GLU A 47 -9.55 -5.05 -3.68
CA GLU A 47 -8.40 -5.84 -4.14
C GLU A 47 -7.36 -4.97 -4.85
N ARG A 48 -7.77 -3.88 -5.50
CA ARG A 48 -6.85 -2.89 -6.09
C ARG A 48 -6.05 -2.17 -5.01
N LEU A 49 -6.67 -1.91 -3.87
CA LEU A 49 -6.03 -1.26 -2.72
C LEU A 49 -4.94 -2.17 -2.13
N LEU A 50 -5.27 -3.45 -1.95
CA LEU A 50 -4.35 -4.46 -1.45
C LEU A 50 -3.16 -4.65 -2.39
N ILE A 51 -3.39 -4.85 -3.69
CA ILE A 51 -2.31 -4.98 -4.69
C ILE A 51 -1.40 -3.74 -4.66
N GLY A 52 -2.00 -2.57 -4.44
CA GLY A 52 -1.30 -1.32 -4.18
C GLY A 52 -0.37 -1.35 -2.97
N LEU A 53 -0.89 -1.74 -1.81
CA LEU A 53 -0.12 -1.87 -0.58
C LEU A 53 0.99 -2.91 -0.70
N ILE A 54 0.73 -4.05 -1.36
CA ILE A 54 1.75 -5.07 -1.66
C ILE A 54 2.86 -4.47 -2.54
N ALA A 55 2.51 -3.65 -3.53
CA ALA A 55 3.51 -2.98 -4.35
C ALA A 55 4.37 -2.01 -3.51
N VAL A 56 3.79 -1.29 -2.55
CA VAL A 56 4.56 -0.45 -1.60
C VAL A 56 5.48 -1.33 -0.75
N ALA A 57 4.95 -2.42 -0.16
CA ALA A 57 5.70 -3.37 0.67
C ALA A 57 6.91 -4.00 -0.06
N LEU A 58 6.77 -4.25 -1.37
CA LEU A 58 7.84 -4.80 -2.22
C LEU A 58 8.82 -3.73 -2.72
N ALA A 59 8.36 -2.50 -2.92
CA ALA A 59 9.22 -1.41 -3.38
C ALA A 59 10.27 -1.03 -2.34
N ASP A 60 9.90 -1.14 -1.06
CA ASP A 60 10.67 -0.66 0.06
C ASP A 60 11.82 -1.62 0.44
N ASP A 61 13.04 -1.08 0.52
CA ASP A 61 14.22 -1.82 0.97
C ASP A 61 14.90 -1.19 2.18
N ASN A 62 14.53 0.02 2.61
CA ASN A 62 15.13 0.80 3.72
C ASN A 62 14.56 2.24 3.82
N VAL A 63 13.28 2.47 3.47
CA VAL A 63 12.68 3.82 3.50
C VAL A 63 12.46 4.28 4.95
N ASP A 64 12.66 5.58 5.18
CA ASP A 64 12.33 6.21 6.45
C ASP A 64 10.86 5.91 6.82
N PRO A 65 10.56 5.42 8.04
CA PRO A 65 9.20 5.07 8.42
C PRO A 65 8.18 6.19 8.17
N ARG A 66 8.58 7.46 8.27
CA ARG A 66 7.70 8.62 8.01
C ARG A 66 7.32 8.73 6.54
N ASP A 67 8.26 8.48 5.63
CA ASP A 67 8.00 8.50 4.19
C ASP A 67 7.07 7.35 3.77
N LEU A 68 7.25 6.18 4.39
CA LEU A 68 6.34 5.06 4.21
C LEU A 68 4.93 5.41 4.70
N MET A 69 4.79 5.96 5.91
CA MET A 69 3.50 6.43 6.44
C MET A 69 2.82 7.45 5.53
N MET A 70 3.57 8.42 5.01
CA MET A 70 3.06 9.39 4.02
C MET A 70 2.55 8.72 2.75
N THR A 71 3.23 7.66 2.30
CA THR A 71 2.86 6.92 1.09
C THR A 71 1.57 6.13 1.27
N VAL A 72 1.34 5.55 2.46
CA VAL A 72 0.20 4.65 2.74
C VAL A 72 -0.97 5.32 3.45
N ALA A 73 -0.87 6.60 3.83
CA ALA A 73 -1.96 7.35 4.45
C ALA A 73 -3.23 7.38 3.57
N ALA A 74 -3.07 7.49 2.25
CA ALA A 74 -4.18 7.42 1.30
C ALA A 74 -4.86 6.04 1.34
N HIS A 75 -4.09 4.95 1.50
CA HIS A 75 -4.66 3.60 1.53
C HIS A 75 -5.48 3.36 2.78
N HIS A 76 -5.01 3.83 3.94
CA HIS A 76 -5.76 3.73 5.20
C HIS A 76 -7.13 4.40 5.07
N TYR A 77 -7.14 5.65 4.61
CA TYR A 77 -8.39 6.37 4.36
C TYR A 77 -9.30 5.66 3.36
N VAL A 78 -8.76 5.20 2.23
CA VAL A 78 -9.54 4.55 1.17
C VAL A 78 -10.09 3.19 1.63
N ALA A 79 -9.37 2.43 2.46
CA ALA A 79 -9.89 1.19 3.05
C ALA A 79 -11.20 1.45 3.80
N GLN A 80 -11.22 2.48 4.66
CA GLN A 80 -12.42 2.90 5.38
C GLN A 80 -13.55 3.31 4.41
N GLN A 81 -13.24 4.07 3.36
CA GLN A 81 -14.25 4.45 2.36
C GLN A 81 -14.83 3.25 1.60
N LEU A 82 -14.05 2.18 1.44
CA LEU A 82 -14.46 0.94 0.81
C LEU A 82 -15.16 -0.04 1.78
N GLY A 83 -15.25 0.30 3.07
CA GLY A 83 -15.83 -0.56 4.10
C GLY A 83 -14.94 -1.74 4.50
N VAL A 84 -13.63 -1.61 4.29
CA VAL A 84 -12.61 -2.59 4.70
C VAL A 84 -11.86 -2.04 5.91
N GLU A 85 -11.62 -2.91 6.89
CA GLU A 85 -10.85 -2.54 8.07
C GLU A 85 -9.38 -2.28 7.66
N PRO A 86 -8.83 -1.08 7.90
CA PRO A 86 -7.45 -0.78 7.53
C PRO A 86 -6.42 -1.73 8.16
N ALA A 87 -6.66 -2.18 9.41
CA ALA A 87 -5.75 -3.10 10.08
C ALA A 87 -5.57 -4.42 9.30
N ASP A 88 -6.67 -4.98 8.78
CA ASP A 88 -6.66 -6.28 8.08
C ASP A 88 -5.88 -6.22 6.77
N ILE A 89 -6.18 -5.23 5.92
CA ILE A 89 -5.55 -5.11 4.60
C ILE A 89 -4.06 -4.70 4.70
N PHE A 90 -3.70 -3.93 5.72
CA PHE A 90 -2.30 -3.59 5.99
C PHE A 90 -1.51 -4.78 6.53
N ASP A 91 -2.08 -5.59 7.41
CA ASP A 91 -1.43 -6.82 7.90
C ASP A 91 -1.19 -7.81 6.76
N GLU A 92 -2.18 -7.97 5.86
CA GLU A 92 -2.01 -8.81 4.68
C GLU A 92 -0.85 -8.32 3.80
N ALA A 93 -0.78 -7.02 3.51
CA ALA A 93 0.32 -6.44 2.75
C ALA A 93 1.67 -6.55 3.46
N ALA A 94 1.70 -6.43 4.79
CA ALA A 94 2.90 -6.57 5.62
C ALA A 94 3.53 -7.98 5.46
N SER A 95 2.75 -9.00 5.12
CA SER A 95 3.27 -10.36 4.84
C SER A 95 4.18 -10.47 3.61
N TYR A 96 4.26 -9.41 2.78
CA TYR A 96 5.14 -9.32 1.61
C TYR A 96 6.37 -8.44 1.85
N ALA A 97 6.38 -7.69 2.95
CA ALA A 97 7.42 -6.72 3.27
C ALA A 97 8.67 -7.35 3.90
N ASN A 98 9.74 -6.58 4.02
CA ASN A 98 10.82 -6.87 4.97
C ASN A 98 10.31 -6.63 6.41
N PRO A 99 11.00 -7.12 7.46
CA PRO A 99 10.52 -7.00 8.85
C PRO A 99 10.21 -5.56 9.28
N ASP A 100 11.11 -4.61 8.98
CA ASP A 100 10.96 -3.21 9.42
C ASP A 100 9.75 -2.54 8.74
N THR A 101 9.63 -2.68 7.42
CA THR A 101 8.46 -2.20 6.67
C THR A 101 7.17 -2.91 7.13
N ALA A 102 7.23 -4.21 7.44
CA ALA A 102 6.07 -4.96 7.93
C ALA A 102 5.55 -4.39 9.25
N ASP A 103 6.44 -4.08 10.19
CA ASP A 103 6.09 -3.54 11.49
C ASP A 103 5.48 -2.13 11.36
N VAL A 104 6.01 -1.30 10.47
CA VAL A 104 5.41 0.02 10.17
C VAL A 104 4.02 -0.13 9.57
N LEU A 105 3.83 -1.04 8.60
CA LEU A 105 2.53 -1.26 7.97
C LEU A 105 1.48 -1.74 8.98
N ARG A 106 1.80 -2.74 9.81
CA ARG A 106 0.88 -3.23 10.86
C ARG A 106 0.53 -2.14 11.86
N THR A 107 1.54 -1.45 12.37
CA THR A 107 1.36 -0.37 13.34
C THR A 107 0.47 0.72 12.75
N PHE A 108 0.77 1.17 11.53
CA PHE A 108 0.03 2.22 10.86
C PHE A 108 -1.39 1.82 10.50
N GLY A 109 -1.60 0.59 10.01
CA GLY A 109 -2.93 0.05 9.71
C GLY A 109 -3.86 0.03 10.91
N SER A 110 -3.31 -0.24 12.11
CA SER A 110 -4.08 -0.25 13.36
C SER A 110 -4.45 1.13 13.92
N ARG A 111 -3.94 2.21 13.34
CA ARG A 111 -4.20 3.57 13.83
C ARG A 111 -5.64 4.00 13.57
N THR A 112 -6.22 4.72 14.53
CA THR A 112 -7.57 5.27 14.44
C THR A 112 -7.60 6.78 14.23
N ASP A 113 -6.44 7.43 14.25
CA ASP A 113 -6.27 8.89 14.16
C ASP A 113 -5.81 9.37 12.77
N VAL A 114 -5.78 8.48 11.79
CA VAL A 114 -5.33 8.78 10.42
C VAL A 114 -6.43 9.53 9.67
N THR A 115 -6.11 10.75 9.23
CA THR A 115 -6.94 11.53 8.32
C THR A 115 -6.09 12.02 7.15
N LEU A 116 -6.68 12.20 5.96
CA LEU A 116 -5.94 12.75 4.81
C LEU A 116 -5.23 14.07 5.16
N ARG A 117 -5.91 14.96 5.89
CA ARG A 117 -5.38 16.26 6.29
C ARG A 117 -4.12 16.15 7.13
N SER A 118 -4.05 15.18 8.05
CA SER A 118 -2.88 14.95 8.91
C SER A 118 -1.63 14.61 8.10
N PHE A 119 -1.79 14.15 6.86
CA PHE A 119 -0.70 13.79 5.94
C PHE A 119 -0.63 14.76 4.74
N GLY A 120 -1.24 15.94 4.83
CA GLY A 120 -1.23 16.95 3.77
C GLY A 120 -2.01 16.56 2.51
N LEU A 121 -2.81 15.50 2.58
CA LEU A 121 -3.63 14.99 1.47
C LEU A 121 -5.06 15.51 1.57
N LYS A 122 -5.78 15.44 0.45
CA LYS A 122 -7.23 15.66 0.36
C LYS A 122 -7.86 14.81 -0.74
N GLN A 123 -9.13 14.47 -0.54
CA GLN A 123 -9.96 13.96 -1.63
C GLN A 123 -10.49 15.15 -2.45
N ILE A 124 -10.42 15.03 -3.77
CA ILE A 124 -10.97 15.98 -4.73
C ILE A 124 -11.93 15.19 -5.62
N ASP A 125 -13.18 15.64 -5.70
CA ASP A 125 -14.14 15.06 -6.65
C ASP A 125 -13.91 15.69 -8.04
N THR A 126 -13.71 14.83 -9.05
CA THR A 126 -13.53 15.25 -10.45
C THR A 126 -14.58 14.58 -11.34
N PRO A 127 -14.83 15.06 -12.57
CA PRO A 127 -15.76 14.40 -13.50
C PRO A 127 -15.41 12.92 -13.77
N GLU A 128 -14.14 12.55 -13.68
CA GLU A 128 -13.61 11.19 -13.85
C GLU A 128 -13.63 10.36 -12.55
N GLY A 129 -14.22 10.90 -11.48
CA GLY A 129 -14.31 10.28 -10.17
C GLY A 129 -13.28 10.81 -9.15
N PRO A 130 -13.44 10.44 -7.87
CA PRO A 130 -12.66 11.00 -6.77
C PRO A 130 -11.16 10.74 -6.94
N ARG A 131 -10.32 11.69 -6.50
CA ARG A 131 -8.87 11.61 -6.53
C ARG A 131 -8.29 11.96 -5.17
N ILE A 132 -7.29 11.23 -4.70
CA ILE A 132 -6.47 11.64 -3.56
C ILE A 132 -5.30 12.49 -4.07
N SER A 133 -5.07 13.65 -3.47
CA SER A 133 -4.09 14.64 -3.92
C SER A 133 -3.42 15.37 -2.77
#